data_AF-X1J588-F1
#
_entry.id   AF-X1J588-F1
#
_cell.length_a   1.000
_cell.length_b   1.000
_cell.length_c   1.000
_cell.angle_alpha   90.00
_cell.angle_beta   90.00
_cell.angle_gamma   90.00
#
_symmetry.space_group_name_H-M   'P 1'
#
loop_
_entity.id
_entity.type
_entity.pdbx_description
1 polymer ?
#
loop_
_entity_poly.entity_id
_entity_poly.type
_entity_poly.pdbx_seq_one_letter_code
_entity_poly.pdbx_strand_id
1 'polypeptide(L)'
;RPHIGETKDKCYKKYLQARRDARNKPDSFFGKKQKEEANISGMSFEKFKKWYWGEDRIWDEEGNLLTNSNPNGRWDYFNIGRIWEDFLLRKDGAGCDNCLITEVDWKKPIITYAVVTPDGKWRSRGRMLWFGIGNETEEQGRNWDLNFYDHIIKPYLSNEFSVTILDCHT
;
A
#
# COMPACT_ATOMS: atom_id res chain seq x y z
N ARG A 1 -11.19 14.27 -0.38
CA ARG A 1 -12.57 14.04 -0.86
C ARG A 1 -12.68 12.57 -1.21
N PRO A 2 -13.79 11.89 -0.86
CA PRO A 2 -14.02 10.53 -1.32
C PRO A 2 -13.93 10.45 -2.84
N HIS A 3 -13.41 9.35 -3.37
CA HIS A 3 -13.35 9.07 -4.81
C HIS A 3 -13.76 7.61 -5.05
N ILE A 4 -14.02 7.27 -6.31
CA ILE A 4 -14.44 5.92 -6.70
C ILE A 4 -13.28 4.94 -6.43
N GLY A 5 -13.42 4.12 -5.40
CA GLY A 5 -12.51 3.01 -5.12
C GLY A 5 -12.87 1.79 -5.98
N GLU A 6 -14.16 1.53 -6.16
CA GLU A 6 -14.64 0.44 -7.00
C GLU A 6 -15.94 0.82 -7.72
N THR A 7 -16.01 0.54 -9.02
CA THR A 7 -17.20 0.85 -9.83
C THR A 7 -18.36 -0.09 -9.50
N LYS A 8 -19.60 0.36 -9.72
CA LYS A 8 -20.81 -0.46 -9.57
C LYS A 8 -20.70 -1.80 -10.28
N ASP A 9 -20.19 -1.80 -11.52
CA ASP A 9 -20.02 -3.02 -12.32
C ASP A 9 -19.05 -4.02 -11.68
N LYS A 10 -17.94 -3.53 -11.12
CA LYS A 10 -16.97 -4.38 -10.43
C LYS A 10 -17.58 -4.95 -9.15
N CYS A 11 -18.27 -4.13 -8.35
CA CYS A 11 -19.00 -4.59 -7.17
C CYS A 11 -20.06 -5.64 -7.54
N TYR A 12 -20.82 -5.44 -8.61
CA TYR A 12 -21.85 -6.38 -9.05
C TYR A 12 -21.25 -7.69 -9.56
N LYS A 13 -20.11 -7.63 -10.28
CA LYS A 13 -19.37 -8.84 -10.69
C LYS A 13 -18.88 -9.65 -9.48
N LYS A 14 -18.36 -9.00 -8.43
CA LYS A 14 -17.99 -9.66 -7.17
C LYS A 14 -19.18 -10.33 -6.50
N TYR A 15 -20.34 -9.66 -6.47
CA TYR A 15 -21.59 -10.23 -5.97
C TYR A 15 -22.01 -11.50 -6.73
N LEU A 16 -22.03 -11.46 -8.06
CA LEU A 16 -22.37 -12.63 -8.88
C LEU A 16 -21.36 -13.77 -8.69
N GLN A 17 -20.07 -13.44 -8.53
CA GLN A 17 -19.04 -14.41 -8.25
C GLN A 17 -19.24 -15.07 -6.88
N ALA A 18 -19.50 -14.28 -5.84
CA ALA A 18 -19.78 -14.78 -4.50
C ALA A 18 -21.00 -15.70 -4.47
N ARG A 19 -22.08 -15.37 -5.21
CA ARG A 19 -23.26 -16.24 -5.34
C ARG A 19 -22.95 -17.56 -6.03
N ARG A 20 -22.11 -17.55 -7.07
CA ARG A 20 -21.67 -18.77 -7.76
C ARG A 20 -20.81 -19.64 -6.86
N ASP A 21 -19.83 -19.06 -6.20
CA ASP A 21 -18.93 -19.79 -5.30
C ASP A 21 -19.67 -20.34 -4.07
N ALA A 22 -20.62 -19.60 -3.52
CA ALA A 22 -21.49 -20.06 -2.44
C ALA A 22 -22.28 -21.33 -2.80
N ARG A 23 -22.69 -21.51 -4.07
CA ARG A 23 -23.43 -22.69 -4.53
C ARG A 23 -22.53 -23.85 -4.90
N ASN A 24 -21.44 -23.55 -5.61
CA ASN A 24 -20.68 -24.56 -6.35
C ASN A 24 -19.37 -24.96 -5.63
N LYS A 25 -18.94 -24.19 -4.63
CA LYS A 25 -17.66 -24.40 -3.93
C LYS A 25 -17.86 -24.38 -2.42
N PRO A 26 -18.38 -25.47 -1.82
CA PRO A 26 -18.73 -25.52 -0.40
C PRO A 26 -17.54 -25.21 0.53
N ASP A 27 -16.32 -25.53 0.13
CA ASP A 27 -15.11 -25.32 0.94
C ASP A 27 -14.50 -23.91 0.79
N SER A 28 -15.01 -23.11 -0.16
CA SER A 28 -14.60 -21.71 -0.33
C SER A 28 -15.10 -20.84 0.83
N PHE A 29 -14.51 -19.65 1.00
CA PHE A 29 -14.98 -18.66 1.96
C PHE A 29 -16.50 -18.41 1.86
N PHE A 30 -17.01 -18.21 0.64
CA PHE A 30 -18.43 -17.97 0.41
C PHE A 30 -19.30 -19.23 0.60
N GLY A 31 -18.78 -20.42 0.28
CA GLY A 31 -19.48 -21.69 0.52
C GLY A 31 -19.69 -21.98 2.00
N LYS A 32 -18.65 -21.73 2.83
CA LYS A 32 -18.73 -21.84 4.29
C LYS A 32 -19.73 -20.86 4.87
N LYS A 33 -19.61 -19.57 4.53
CA LYS A 33 -20.52 -18.51 5.01
C LYS A 33 -21.97 -18.68 4.54
N GLN A 34 -22.22 -19.30 3.38
CA GLN A 34 -23.57 -19.65 2.93
C GLN A 34 -24.27 -20.60 3.89
N LYS A 35 -23.57 -21.62 4.41
CA LYS A 35 -24.14 -22.63 5.31
C LYS A 35 -24.34 -22.12 6.73
N GLU A 36 -23.47 -21.23 7.17
CA GLU A 36 -23.41 -20.81 8.57
C GLU A 36 -24.32 -19.62 8.89
N GLU A 37 -24.46 -18.64 7.98
CA GLU A 37 -24.85 -17.31 8.45
C GLU A 37 -25.62 -16.46 7.43
N ALA A 38 -25.24 -16.50 6.16
CA ALA A 38 -25.53 -15.35 5.29
C ALA A 38 -26.57 -15.60 4.19
N ASN A 39 -26.88 -16.86 3.83
CA ASN A 39 -27.67 -17.18 2.64
C ASN A 39 -27.28 -16.35 1.39
N ILE A 40 -25.97 -16.23 1.14
CA ILE A 40 -25.34 -15.42 0.08
C ILE A 40 -25.99 -15.67 -1.28
N SER A 41 -26.24 -16.95 -1.60
CA SER A 41 -26.80 -17.40 -2.87
C SER A 41 -28.24 -16.94 -3.11
N GLY A 42 -28.99 -16.57 -2.06
CA GLY A 42 -30.33 -15.98 -2.13
C GLY A 42 -30.35 -14.48 -1.79
N MET A 43 -29.23 -13.90 -1.34
CA MET A 43 -29.14 -12.52 -0.89
C MET A 43 -29.27 -11.52 -2.05
N SER A 44 -29.99 -10.41 -1.84
CA SER A 44 -30.03 -9.28 -2.79
C SER A 44 -28.68 -8.56 -2.83
N PHE A 45 -28.42 -7.79 -3.90
CA PHE A 45 -27.20 -7.01 -3.99
C PHE A 45 -27.10 -5.96 -2.87
N GLU A 46 -28.20 -5.31 -2.50
CA GLU A 46 -28.25 -4.34 -1.39
C GLU A 46 -27.86 -4.96 -0.05
N LYS A 47 -28.39 -6.14 0.27
CA LYS A 47 -28.01 -6.84 1.50
C LYS A 47 -26.57 -7.36 1.44
N PHE A 48 -26.11 -7.75 0.25
CA PHE A 48 -24.73 -8.17 0.03
C PHE A 48 -23.74 -7.03 0.21
N LYS A 49 -24.10 -5.80 -0.18
CA LYS A 49 -23.24 -4.61 0.05
C LYS A 49 -22.90 -4.45 1.52
N LYS A 50 -23.93 -4.48 2.37
CA LYS A 50 -23.79 -4.37 3.83
C LYS A 50 -22.99 -5.51 4.43
N TRP A 51 -23.25 -6.75 4.00
CA TRP A 51 -22.57 -7.93 4.53
C TRP A 51 -21.09 -8.02 4.11
N TYR A 52 -20.78 -7.75 2.83
CA TYR A 52 -19.44 -7.98 2.27
C TYR A 52 -18.49 -6.81 2.47
N TRP A 53 -18.96 -5.56 2.25
CA TRP A 53 -18.11 -4.38 2.42
C TRP A 53 -18.30 -3.71 3.78
N GLY A 54 -19.42 -3.93 4.47
CA GLY A 54 -19.77 -3.29 5.75
C GLY A 54 -20.90 -2.27 5.62
N GLU A 55 -21.57 -1.98 6.74
CA GLU A 55 -22.70 -1.03 6.78
C GLU A 55 -22.26 0.43 6.62
N ASP A 56 -21.08 0.79 7.13
CA ASP A 56 -20.56 2.17 7.15
C ASP A 56 -19.88 2.60 5.83
N ARG A 57 -20.17 1.90 4.74
CA ARG A 57 -19.56 2.18 3.44
C ARG A 57 -20.31 3.28 2.70
N ILE A 58 -19.55 4.15 2.05
CA ILE A 58 -20.07 5.30 1.31
C ILE A 58 -20.26 4.89 -0.15
N TRP A 59 -21.45 5.14 -0.70
CA TRP A 59 -21.79 4.87 -2.09
C TRP A 59 -22.26 6.17 -2.75
N ASP A 60 -21.90 6.39 -4.01
CA ASP A 60 -22.47 7.50 -4.78
C ASP A 60 -23.86 7.15 -5.36
N GLU A 61 -24.51 8.13 -5.99
CA GLU A 61 -25.83 7.97 -6.61
C GLU A 61 -25.83 6.96 -7.77
N GLU A 62 -24.69 6.79 -8.44
CA GLU A 62 -24.52 5.83 -9.53
C GLU A 62 -24.38 4.39 -9.01
N GLY A 63 -24.08 4.24 -7.71
CA GLY A 63 -23.88 2.96 -7.02
C GLY A 63 -22.44 2.47 -7.01
N ASN A 64 -21.46 3.36 -7.24
CA ASN A 64 -20.05 3.07 -7.04
C ASN A 64 -19.69 3.14 -5.56
N LEU A 65 -18.71 2.33 -5.15
CA LEU A 65 -18.16 2.35 -3.80
C LEU A 65 -17.10 3.45 -3.69
N LEU A 66 -17.33 4.40 -2.79
CA LEU A 66 -16.40 5.48 -2.51
C LEU A 66 -15.41 5.10 -1.41
N THR A 67 -14.19 5.61 -1.52
CA THR A 67 -13.16 5.47 -0.51
C THR A 67 -12.45 6.80 -0.24
N ASN A 68 -11.97 6.96 0.99
CA ASN A 68 -11.04 8.01 1.38
C ASN A 68 -9.58 7.55 1.33
N SER A 69 -9.33 6.25 1.10
CA SER A 69 -7.99 5.68 0.97
C SER A 69 -7.31 6.24 -0.28
N ASN A 70 -6.08 6.74 -0.15
CA ASN A 70 -5.32 7.23 -1.29
C ASN A 70 -5.11 6.10 -2.31
N PRO A 71 -5.59 6.22 -3.57
CA PRO A 71 -5.45 5.14 -4.55
C PRO A 71 -4.00 4.95 -5.00
N ASN A 72 -3.15 5.95 -4.73
CA ASN A 72 -1.71 5.89 -4.90
C ASN A 72 -0.97 5.54 -3.59
N GLY A 73 -1.68 5.37 -2.48
CA GLY A 73 -1.10 5.01 -1.19
C GLY A 73 -0.62 3.57 -1.20
N ARG A 74 0.65 3.35 -0.86
CA ARG A 74 1.18 2.00 -0.56
C ARG A 74 1.32 1.73 0.93
N TRP A 75 1.24 2.79 1.73
CA TRP A 75 1.38 2.80 3.19
C TRP A 75 0.35 3.79 3.73
N ASP A 76 -0.37 3.40 4.78
CA ASP A 76 -1.56 4.13 5.25
C ASP A 76 -1.25 5.14 6.37
N TYR A 77 -0.07 5.06 7.01
CA TYR A 77 0.31 5.95 8.11
C TYR A 77 1.84 6.02 8.27
N PHE A 78 2.39 7.21 8.61
CA PHE A 78 3.82 7.40 8.84
C PHE A 78 4.12 8.52 9.84
N ASN A 79 5.31 8.47 10.45
CA ASN A 79 5.89 9.54 11.27
C ASN A 79 7.30 9.87 10.75
N ILE A 80 7.80 11.07 11.02
CA ILE A 80 9.19 11.46 10.71
C ILE A 80 10.08 11.04 11.89
N GLY A 81 11.28 10.49 11.61
CA GLY A 81 12.27 10.14 12.63
C GLY A 81 11.93 8.88 13.41
N ARG A 82 11.34 8.97 14.59
CA ARG A 82 10.96 7.82 15.46
C ARG A 82 12.04 6.73 15.56
N ILE A 83 11.74 5.46 15.25
CA ILE A 83 12.70 4.35 15.35
C ILE A 83 13.91 4.59 14.41
N TRP A 84 13.71 5.41 13.38
CA TRP A 84 14.71 5.83 12.40
C TRP A 84 15.19 7.27 12.63
N GLU A 85 15.01 7.82 13.83
CA GLU A 85 15.48 9.17 14.17
C GLU A 85 16.98 9.27 13.90
N ASP A 86 17.38 10.34 13.20
CA ASP A 86 18.76 10.64 12.84
C ASP A 86 19.46 9.56 11.98
N PHE A 87 18.69 8.68 11.34
CA PHE A 87 19.24 7.56 10.57
C PHE A 87 20.00 7.98 9.31
N LEU A 88 19.63 9.11 8.69
CA LEU A 88 20.40 9.63 7.55
C LEU A 88 21.66 10.33 8.07
N LEU A 89 22.83 9.82 7.67
CA LEU A 89 24.08 10.46 8.00
C LEU A 89 24.43 11.52 6.97
N ARG A 90 24.72 12.73 7.43
CA ARG A 90 25.28 13.82 6.63
C ARG A 90 26.77 13.61 6.44
N LYS A 91 27.36 14.28 5.44
CA LYS A 91 28.81 14.28 5.15
C LYS A 91 29.67 14.82 6.29
N ASP A 92 29.09 15.63 7.18
CA ASP A 92 29.75 16.12 8.40
C ASP A 92 29.68 15.11 9.57
N GLY A 93 28.98 13.99 9.38
CA GLY A 93 28.82 12.93 10.36
C GLY A 93 27.61 13.11 11.30
N ALA A 94 26.88 14.21 11.21
CA ALA A 94 25.64 14.40 11.98
C ALA A 94 24.49 13.57 11.38
N GLY A 95 23.61 13.07 12.24
CA GLY A 95 22.33 12.50 11.81
C GLY A 95 21.33 13.57 11.37
N CYS A 96 20.39 13.19 10.51
CA CYS A 96 19.23 13.99 10.15
C CYS A 96 18.01 13.10 9.84
N ASP A 97 16.82 13.61 10.17
CA ASP A 97 15.56 13.06 9.66
C ASP A 97 15.18 13.64 8.30
N ASN A 98 15.53 14.90 8.08
CA ASN A 98 15.32 15.64 6.83
C ASN A 98 16.53 16.53 6.55
N CYS A 99 17.06 16.45 5.34
CA CYS A 99 18.25 17.18 4.91
C CYS A 99 18.30 17.21 3.37
N LEU A 100 19.15 18.05 2.78
CA LEU A 100 19.31 18.06 1.33
C LEU A 100 19.90 16.73 0.86
N ILE A 101 19.43 16.22 -0.29
CA ILE A 101 19.97 14.97 -0.86
C ILE A 101 21.48 15.05 -1.09
N THR A 102 22.01 16.26 -1.33
CA THR A 102 23.44 16.52 -1.52
C THR A 102 24.23 16.57 -0.22
N GLU A 103 23.60 16.69 0.94
CA GLU A 103 24.26 16.69 2.24
C GLU A 103 24.46 15.28 2.81
N VAL A 104 23.64 14.30 2.38
CA VAL A 104 23.71 12.91 2.84
C VAL A 104 25.02 12.24 2.38
N ASP A 105 25.65 11.47 3.27
CA ASP A 105 26.78 10.60 2.97
C ASP A 105 26.30 9.25 2.41
N TRP A 106 26.02 9.22 1.12
CA TRP A 106 25.58 8.02 0.39
C TRP A 106 26.62 6.89 0.30
N LYS A 107 27.83 7.08 0.84
CA LYS A 107 28.77 5.96 1.01
C LYS A 107 28.36 5.03 2.15
N LYS A 108 27.48 5.51 3.05
CA LYS A 108 26.89 4.69 4.10
C LYS A 108 25.66 3.98 3.56
N PRO A 109 25.54 2.65 3.75
CA PRO A 109 24.37 1.92 3.30
C PRO A 109 23.14 2.41 4.07
N ILE A 110 22.06 2.66 3.32
CA ILE A 110 20.74 2.96 3.88
C ILE A 110 19.86 1.76 3.59
N ILE A 111 19.18 1.27 4.63
CA ILE A 111 18.23 0.18 4.51
C ILE A 111 16.84 0.80 4.50
N THR A 112 16.16 0.74 3.36
CA THR A 112 14.76 1.15 3.23
C THR A 112 14.00 0.14 2.40
N TYR A 113 12.71 -0.05 2.72
CA TYR A 113 11.84 -0.90 1.92
C TYR A 113 11.27 -0.17 0.70
N ALA A 114 11.00 1.13 0.83
CA ALA A 114 10.33 1.92 -0.20
C ALA A 114 10.78 3.38 -0.20
N VAL A 115 10.65 4.02 -1.36
CA VAL A 115 10.89 5.45 -1.57
C VAL A 115 9.83 6.01 -2.51
N VAL A 116 9.43 7.25 -2.28
CA VAL A 116 8.65 8.04 -3.24
C VAL A 116 9.61 9.02 -3.89
N THR A 117 9.80 8.90 -5.21
CA THR A 117 10.69 9.80 -5.95
C THR A 117 9.97 11.08 -6.39
N PRO A 118 10.69 12.15 -6.76
CA PRO A 118 10.09 13.42 -7.22
C PRO A 118 9.10 13.31 -8.38
N ASP A 119 9.20 12.25 -9.19
CA ASP A 119 8.21 11.89 -10.22
C ASP A 119 6.85 11.37 -9.66
N GLY A 120 6.70 11.36 -8.34
CA GLY A 120 5.52 10.87 -7.62
C GLY A 120 5.38 9.35 -7.59
N LYS A 121 6.37 8.60 -8.07
CA LYS A 121 6.29 7.13 -8.14
C LYS A 121 6.85 6.48 -6.88
N TRP A 122 6.08 5.50 -6.39
CA TRP A 122 6.58 4.55 -5.41
C TRP A 122 7.53 3.55 -6.04
N ARG A 123 8.70 3.38 -5.44
CA ARG A 123 9.65 2.32 -5.73
C ARG A 123 9.87 1.54 -4.44
N SER A 124 9.88 0.21 -4.52
CA SER A 124 10.02 -0.65 -3.33
C SER A 124 10.75 -1.94 -3.66
N ARG A 125 11.34 -2.58 -2.64
CA ARG A 125 11.98 -3.91 -2.76
C ARG A 125 11.05 -4.95 -3.38
N GLY A 126 9.79 -4.94 -2.93
CA GLY A 126 8.72 -5.80 -3.39
C GLY A 126 7.36 -5.16 -3.15
N ARG A 127 6.30 -5.94 -3.38
CA ARG A 127 4.95 -5.59 -2.96
C ARG A 127 4.79 -6.00 -1.49
N MET A 128 4.39 -5.03 -0.68
CA MET A 128 3.95 -5.29 0.69
C MET A 128 2.64 -6.07 0.68
N LEU A 129 2.63 -7.21 1.36
CA LEU A 129 1.46 -8.05 1.61
C LEU A 129 0.95 -7.81 3.04
N TRP A 130 0.09 -8.71 3.52
CA TRP A 130 -0.46 -8.60 4.86
C TRP A 130 0.64 -8.72 5.92
N PHE A 131 0.55 -7.91 6.98
CA PHE A 131 1.37 -7.98 8.19
C PHE A 131 2.87 -7.75 7.94
N GLY A 132 3.22 -6.81 7.06
CA GLY A 132 4.62 -6.45 6.85
C GLY A 132 5.42 -7.47 6.01
N ILE A 133 4.75 -8.48 5.43
CA ILE A 133 5.40 -9.49 4.60
C ILE A 133 5.64 -8.92 3.20
N GLY A 134 6.90 -8.75 2.82
CA GLY A 134 7.30 -8.47 1.45
C GLY A 134 7.21 -9.71 0.56
N ASN A 135 6.90 -9.53 -0.73
CA ASN A 135 6.87 -10.62 -1.71
C ASN A 135 8.10 -10.67 -2.62
N GLU A 136 9.13 -9.86 -2.34
CA GLU A 136 10.36 -9.84 -3.11
C GLU A 136 11.09 -11.19 -3.07
N THR A 137 11.73 -11.53 -4.19
CA THR A 137 12.73 -12.60 -4.24
C THR A 137 14.06 -12.12 -3.65
N GLU A 138 14.93 -13.07 -3.29
CA GLU A 138 16.28 -12.75 -2.79
C GLU A 138 17.08 -11.89 -3.79
N GLU A 139 16.98 -12.20 -5.09
CA GLU A 139 17.63 -11.43 -6.16
C GLU A 139 17.10 -9.99 -6.22
N GLN A 140 15.79 -9.79 -6.14
CA GLN A 140 15.18 -8.46 -6.12
C GLN A 140 15.62 -7.65 -4.88
N GLY A 141 15.62 -8.30 -3.71
CA GLY A 141 16.09 -7.70 -2.47
C GLY A 141 17.55 -7.28 -2.53
N ARG A 142 18.42 -8.14 -3.08
CA ARG A 142 19.85 -7.86 -3.27
C ARG A 142 20.09 -6.76 -4.30
N ASN A 143 19.38 -6.80 -5.42
CA ASN A 143 19.48 -5.78 -6.47
C ASN A 143 19.06 -4.41 -5.95
N TRP A 144 18.02 -4.34 -5.12
CA TRP A 144 17.62 -3.12 -4.44
C TRP A 144 18.76 -2.57 -3.59
N ASP A 145 19.31 -3.37 -2.67
CA ASP A 145 20.34 -2.89 -1.74
C ASP A 145 21.62 -2.43 -2.45
N LEU A 146 22.04 -3.17 -3.49
CA LEU A 146 23.28 -2.87 -4.21
C LEU A 146 23.16 -1.69 -5.17
N ASN A 147 21.98 -1.48 -5.77
CA ASN A 147 21.80 -0.48 -6.81
C ASN A 147 20.89 0.69 -6.39
N PHE A 148 20.52 0.77 -5.11
CA PHE A 148 19.66 1.84 -4.59
C PHE A 148 20.21 3.22 -4.93
N TYR A 149 21.49 3.46 -4.64
CA TYR A 149 22.10 4.76 -4.92
C TYR A 149 22.05 5.12 -6.42
N ASP A 150 22.58 4.25 -7.28
CA ASP A 150 22.71 4.54 -8.71
C ASP A 150 21.36 4.68 -9.41
N HIS A 151 20.35 3.87 -9.03
CA HIS A 151 19.05 3.85 -9.71
C HIS A 151 18.00 4.76 -9.09
N ILE A 152 18.12 5.09 -7.81
CA ILE A 152 17.11 5.85 -7.07
C ILE A 152 17.62 7.24 -6.72
N ILE A 153 18.83 7.36 -6.17
CA ILE A 153 19.32 8.62 -5.60
C ILE A 153 20.02 9.49 -6.64
N LYS A 154 20.98 8.91 -7.36
CA LYS A 154 21.83 9.61 -8.34
C LYS A 154 21.06 10.42 -9.39
N PRO A 155 19.90 9.97 -9.93
CA PRO A 155 19.12 10.77 -10.88
C PRO A 155 18.58 12.09 -10.30
N TYR A 156 18.45 12.20 -8.98
CA TYR A 156 17.90 13.39 -8.30
C TYR A 156 18.96 14.12 -7.47
N LEU A 157 20.25 13.84 -7.65
CA LEU A 157 21.31 14.42 -6.84
C LEU A 157 21.55 15.90 -7.22
N SER A 158 20.77 16.80 -6.61
CA SER A 158 20.81 18.26 -6.82
C SER A 158 20.39 18.99 -5.55
N ASN A 159 20.64 20.30 -5.46
CA ASN A 159 20.19 21.12 -4.32
C ASN A 159 18.68 21.45 -4.36
N GLU A 160 17.93 20.88 -5.31
CA GLU A 160 16.48 21.09 -5.43
C GLU A 160 15.66 20.13 -4.57
N PHE A 161 16.27 19.01 -4.13
CA PHE A 161 15.57 17.95 -3.44
C PHE A 161 16.09 17.73 -2.02
N SER A 162 15.16 17.54 -1.08
CA SER A 162 15.43 17.00 0.25
C SER A 162 15.07 15.52 0.32
N VAL A 163 15.75 14.79 1.19
CA VAL A 163 15.37 13.43 1.59
C VAL A 163 14.81 13.48 3.01
N THR A 164 13.74 12.73 3.25
CA THR A 164 13.15 12.56 4.58
C THR A 164 13.03 11.08 4.90
N ILE A 165 13.47 10.66 6.08
CA ILE A 165 13.22 9.30 6.59
C ILE A 165 11.85 9.23 7.26
N LEU A 166 11.08 8.20 6.93
CA LEU A 166 9.72 8.00 7.43
C LEU A 166 9.62 6.63 8.10
N ASP A 167 9.03 6.60 9.30
CA ASP A 167 8.63 5.39 10.01
C ASP A 167 7.16 5.07 9.73
N CYS A 168 6.90 3.92 9.11
CA CYS A 168 5.57 3.46 8.73
C CYS A 168 5.00 2.35 9.65
N HIS A 169 5.61 2.08 10.81
CA HIS A 169 5.21 0.98 11.72
C HIS A 169 4.56 1.45 13.03
N THR A 170 3.84 2.57 13.00
CA THR A 170 3.31 3.21 14.20
C THR A 170 1.87 2.87 14.52
#